data_AF-A0A966LI37-F1
#
_entry.id   AF-A0A966LI37-F1
#
_cell.length_a   1.000
_cell.length_b   1.000
_cell.length_c   1.000
_cell.angle_alpha   90.00
_cell.angle_beta   90.00
_cell.angle_gamma   90.00
#
_symmetry.space_group_name_H-M   'P 1'
#
loop_
_entity.id
_entity.type
_entity.pdbx_description
1 polymer ?
#
loop_
_entity_poly.entity_id
_entity_poly.type
_entity_poly.pdbx_seq_one_letter_code
_entity_poly.pdbx_strand_id
1 'polypeptide(L)'
;MEKEMEIKFKPRDLKVYSSNEWMADGSKKYRRVFDRYELSYIYVEFSFYNKLFDEEDWDINVTLECFVNTKDPVKLCSLQQSRRVRKDENIVYIRESWGNPEPGKFWKVGDFRWEAWINNTAMAAETKFYVEDLGPEAAAENGYFDLDSVKLFESDANINGDTPRTYYRKFRREDTRFVCAEVKIRNKSTKGFFAELFFNFYNQAGLLKGTGAELRYLSSDQKNHEYIINCGWGSSTPGSWMENFYTVEIVFLNKIIATVPFTVGDEWEEGNVEMIAAGSSAAAALSTPVTVPDHQLADKLLQDSLAELNSLTGLDNIKNEVNEMVQLVRFYQETGKDFLNRFSLHTVFTGNPGTGKTTVARLLSRIYKGLGILEKGHLVEVDREALVAGYVGQTAIKTKEKLTEALGGILFIDEAYSLASSHLSQNDFGGEAIATILKYMEDHRGRIGVIVAGYTHNMQDFINSNPGLRSRFDKYFPFEDYTPDQMYAIASAMFGREDALPDTTAASHLQQYFAHLFKHRNQHFGNARTVRQVVAECIKNQHLRLATMPKEARNPELMKTIIFNDVKEFEIKEITDTGTGRIGFRQS
;
A
#
# COMPACT_ATOMS: atom_id res chain seq x y z
N MET A 1 49.93 16.90 27.16
CA MET A 1 49.27 16.41 25.93
C MET A 1 48.06 15.63 26.39
N GLU A 2 46.94 16.31 26.59
CA GLU A 2 45.65 15.64 26.73
C GLU A 2 45.41 14.87 25.44
N LYS A 3 45.24 13.54 25.56
CA LYS A 3 44.73 12.72 24.46
C LYS A 3 43.38 13.33 24.07
N GLU A 4 43.27 13.84 22.85
CA GLU A 4 41.96 14.15 22.26
C GLU A 4 41.06 12.93 22.47
N MET A 5 39.97 13.10 23.24
CA MET A 5 38.96 12.07 23.36
C MET A 5 38.46 11.77 21.95
N GLU A 6 38.74 10.56 21.48
CA GLU A 6 38.26 10.09 20.19
C GLU A 6 36.73 10.19 20.18
N ILE A 7 36.20 11.12 19.38
CA ILE A 7 34.77 11.40 19.34
C ILE A 7 34.08 10.21 18.67
N LYS A 8 33.47 9.32 19.47
CA LYS A 8 32.82 8.06 19.04
C LYS A 8 31.47 8.24 18.31
N PHE A 9 30.99 9.46 18.17
CA PHE A 9 29.69 9.77 17.55
C PHE A 9 29.69 11.06 16.72
N LYS A 10 28.63 11.30 15.97
CA LYS A 10 28.33 12.59 15.34
C LYS A 10 26.85 12.94 15.59
N PRO A 11 26.53 14.04 16.30
CA PRO A 11 25.14 14.48 16.46
C PRO A 11 24.43 14.56 15.11
N ARG A 12 23.20 14.08 15.06
CA ARG A 12 22.36 14.11 13.86
C ARG A 12 21.22 15.10 14.03
N ASP A 13 20.35 14.86 15.00
CA ASP A 13 19.15 15.68 15.22
C ASP A 13 18.76 15.69 16.71
N LEU A 14 18.16 16.80 17.16
CA LEU A 14 17.40 16.88 18.40
C LEU A 14 15.99 17.39 18.07
N LYS A 15 14.98 16.54 18.24
CA LYS A 15 13.60 16.84 17.83
C LYS A 15 12.64 16.64 18.99
N VAL A 16 11.56 17.41 18.98
CA VAL A 16 10.50 17.32 19.98
C VAL A 16 9.17 16.91 19.37
N TYR A 17 8.35 16.24 20.16
CA TYR A 17 7.01 15.78 19.78
C TYR A 17 6.14 15.63 21.04
N SER A 18 4.82 15.53 20.92
CA SER A 18 3.90 15.52 22.08
C SER A 18 3.04 14.26 22.21
N SER A 19 3.19 13.29 21.30
CA SER A 19 2.40 12.05 21.31
C SER A 19 3.30 10.83 21.22
N ASN A 20 3.07 9.88 22.13
CA ASN A 20 3.62 8.53 22.07
C ASN A 20 2.70 7.55 21.34
N GLU A 21 1.68 8.06 20.64
CA GLU A 21 0.85 7.25 19.78
C GLU A 21 1.74 6.46 18.82
N TRP A 22 1.52 5.14 18.81
CA TRP A 22 2.28 4.25 17.96
C TRP A 22 1.79 4.42 16.52
N MET A 23 2.65 4.97 15.67
CA MET A 23 2.42 5.02 14.22
C MET A 23 2.92 3.72 13.58
N ALA A 24 2.18 3.18 12.61
CA ALA A 24 2.51 1.91 11.97
C ALA A 24 3.86 1.89 11.24
N ASP A 25 4.34 3.05 10.81
CA ASP A 25 5.66 3.27 10.19
C ASP A 25 6.76 3.64 11.19
N GLY A 26 6.45 3.65 12.50
CA GLY A 26 7.34 4.10 13.56
C GLY A 26 7.67 5.60 13.52
N SER A 27 6.95 6.37 12.69
CA SER A 27 7.14 7.81 12.57
C SER A 27 6.63 8.54 13.82
N LYS A 28 7.14 9.75 14.03
CA LYS A 28 6.64 10.68 15.05
C LYS A 28 6.31 11.99 14.39
N LYS A 29 5.27 12.64 14.89
CA LYS A 29 4.86 13.98 14.47
C LYS A 29 5.72 15.03 15.19
N TYR A 30 6.94 15.23 14.68
CA TYR A 30 7.83 16.25 15.21
C TYR A 30 7.33 17.64 14.83
N ARG A 31 7.29 18.55 15.80
CA ARG A 31 6.93 19.95 15.61
C ARG A 31 7.48 20.79 16.75
N ARG A 32 7.61 22.08 16.54
CA ARG A 32 8.10 23.06 17.50
C ARG A 32 6.97 23.86 18.13
N VAL A 33 5.81 23.95 17.51
CA VAL A 33 4.67 24.70 18.06
C VAL A 33 3.58 23.75 18.59
N PHE A 34 3.17 23.99 19.84
CA PHE A 34 2.16 23.21 20.54
C PHE A 34 1.12 24.11 21.17
N ASP A 35 -0.13 23.65 21.23
CA ASP A 35 -1.18 24.26 22.03
C ASP A 35 -1.14 23.68 23.44
N ARG A 36 -1.17 24.54 24.45
CA ARG A 36 -1.16 24.13 25.85
C ARG A 36 -2.18 23.03 26.18
N TYR A 37 -3.39 23.11 25.65
CA TYR A 37 -4.49 22.20 26.01
C TYR A 37 -4.39 20.82 25.38
N GLU A 38 -3.46 20.62 24.43
CA GLU A 38 -3.15 19.30 23.88
C GLU A 38 -1.97 18.61 24.60
N LEU A 39 -1.23 19.34 25.44
CA LEU A 39 0.02 18.89 26.02
C LEU A 39 -0.17 18.23 27.39
N SER A 40 0.01 16.92 27.45
CA SER A 40 0.39 16.20 28.67
C SER A 40 1.92 16.22 28.84
N TYR A 41 2.63 15.64 27.86
CA TYR A 41 4.09 15.50 27.86
C TYR A 41 4.68 16.10 26.58
N ILE A 42 5.90 16.63 26.71
CA ILE A 42 6.77 16.90 25.58
C ILE A 42 7.90 15.89 25.64
N TYR A 43 8.03 15.15 24.56
CA TYR A 43 9.08 14.18 24.34
C TYR A 43 10.21 14.84 23.55
N VAL A 44 11.43 14.39 23.84
CA VAL A 44 12.63 14.78 23.12
C VAL A 44 13.30 13.51 22.59
N GLU A 45 13.74 13.55 21.34
CA GLU A 45 14.53 12.51 20.72
C GLU A 45 15.86 13.10 20.26
N PHE A 46 16.94 12.65 20.87
CA PHE A 46 18.29 12.90 20.43
C PHE A 46 18.77 11.73 19.56
N SER A 47 19.28 12.04 18.38
CA SER A 47 19.86 11.03 17.49
C SER A 47 21.27 11.40 17.06
N PHE A 48 22.10 10.39 16.88
CA PHE A 48 23.49 10.55 16.43
C PHE A 48 23.95 9.34 15.61
N TYR A 49 24.93 9.57 14.74
CA TYR A 49 25.63 8.51 14.03
C TYR A 49 26.68 7.88 14.93
N ASN A 50 26.71 6.54 14.97
CA ASN A 50 27.77 5.77 15.61
C ASN A 50 29.00 5.74 14.69
N LYS A 51 30.11 6.35 15.10
CA LYS A 51 31.34 6.35 14.29
C LYS A 51 32.12 5.03 14.37
N LEU A 52 31.80 4.19 15.36
CA LEU A 52 32.38 2.85 15.54
C LEU A 52 31.42 1.76 15.04
N PHE A 53 30.55 2.10 14.09
CA PHE A 53 29.67 1.14 13.42
C PHE A 53 30.51 0.07 12.73
N ASP A 54 30.10 -1.20 12.87
CA ASP A 54 30.83 -2.41 12.50
C ASP A 54 32.18 -2.66 13.24
N GLU A 55 32.63 -1.75 14.11
CA GLU A 55 33.91 -1.86 14.82
C GLU A 55 33.74 -2.44 16.23
N GLU A 56 33.20 -1.67 17.18
CA GLU A 56 33.09 -2.07 18.59
C GLU A 56 31.83 -1.54 19.29
N ASP A 57 31.42 -2.26 20.33
CA ASP A 57 30.41 -1.77 21.27
C ASP A 57 31.02 -0.75 22.22
N TRP A 58 30.27 0.28 22.61
CA TRP A 58 30.73 1.28 23.57
C TRP A 58 29.57 1.87 24.38
N ASP A 59 29.87 2.44 25.54
CA ASP A 59 28.86 3.05 26.41
C ASP A 59 28.85 4.58 26.27
N ILE A 60 27.65 5.16 26.33
CA ILE A 60 27.43 6.61 26.29
C ILE A 60 26.56 7.05 27.47
N ASN A 61 26.90 8.21 28.05
CA ASN A 61 26.05 8.92 29.01
C ASN A 61 25.54 10.19 28.36
N VAL A 62 24.22 10.33 28.30
CA VAL A 62 23.56 11.50 27.72
C VAL A 62 22.65 12.12 28.76
N THR A 63 22.74 13.44 28.89
CA THR A 63 21.87 14.23 29.76
C THR A 63 21.03 15.15 28.89
N LEU A 64 19.71 14.99 28.96
CA LEU A 64 18.73 15.82 28.27
C LEU A 64 18.18 16.83 29.27
N GLU A 65 18.41 18.11 29.02
CA GLU A 65 17.97 19.19 29.89
C GLU A 65 16.95 20.07 29.18
N CYS A 66 15.88 20.44 29.89
CA CYS A 66 14.85 21.33 29.37
C CYS A 66 14.87 22.65 30.13
N PHE A 67 14.77 23.76 29.40
CA PHE A 67 14.78 25.11 29.97
C PHE A 67 13.60 25.93 29.47
N VAL A 68 13.09 26.81 30.34
CA VAL A 68 12.32 27.98 29.90
C VAL A 68 13.29 28.97 29.28
N ASN A 69 13.10 29.29 28.02
CA ASN A 69 13.98 30.14 27.24
C ASN A 69 13.61 31.62 27.46
N THR A 70 14.06 32.18 28.58
CA THR A 70 13.96 33.62 28.89
C THR A 70 15.34 34.27 28.90
N LYS A 71 15.41 35.57 29.23
CA LYS A 71 16.68 36.28 29.43
C LYS A 71 17.56 35.61 30.50
N ASP A 72 16.91 35.05 31.53
CA ASP A 72 17.53 34.28 32.60
C ASP A 72 16.97 32.85 32.56
N PRO A 73 17.57 31.93 31.78
CA PRO A 73 17.00 30.60 31.54
C PRO A 73 16.78 29.81 32.83
N VAL A 74 15.58 29.28 33.00
CA VAL A 74 15.22 28.44 34.16
C VAL A 74 15.18 26.98 33.73
N LYS A 75 15.98 26.12 34.38
CA LYS A 75 15.97 24.68 34.11
C LYS A 75 14.71 24.04 34.69
N LEU A 76 13.96 23.34 33.85
CA LEU A 76 12.75 22.59 34.21
C LEU A 76 13.06 21.16 34.64
N CYS A 77 13.96 20.50 33.93
CA CYS A 77 14.37 19.13 34.23
C CYS A 77 15.78 18.83 33.68
N SER A 78 16.36 17.75 34.21
CA SER A 78 17.64 17.18 33.77
C SER A 78 17.50 15.66 33.84
N LEU A 79 17.55 15.00 32.69
CA LEU A 79 17.24 13.58 32.52
C LEU A 79 18.48 12.87 32.01
N GLN A 80 19.09 12.07 32.86
CA GLN A 80 20.33 11.35 32.54
C GLN A 80 20.01 9.92 32.10
N GLN A 81 20.56 9.52 30.96
CA GLN A 81 20.43 8.19 30.39
C GLN A 81 21.80 7.62 30.03
N SER A 82 22.11 6.46 30.60
CA SER A 82 23.25 5.63 30.22
C SER A 82 22.78 4.57 29.24
N ARG A 83 23.51 4.40 28.14
CA ARG A 83 23.16 3.40 27.12
C ARG A 83 24.41 2.75 26.55
N ARG A 84 24.32 1.44 26.33
CA ARG A 84 25.26 0.70 25.50
C ARG A 84 24.89 0.85 24.03
N VAL A 85 25.81 1.40 23.24
CA VAL A 85 25.73 1.51 21.77
C VAL A 85 26.37 0.26 21.18
N ARG A 86 25.61 -0.50 20.39
CA ARG A 86 26.12 -1.70 19.73
C ARG A 86 26.75 -1.36 18.40
N LYS A 87 27.76 -2.14 17.99
CA LYS A 87 28.43 -1.94 16.70
C LYS A 87 27.52 -2.08 15.47
N ASP A 88 26.39 -2.79 15.59
CA ASP A 88 25.39 -2.95 14.51
C ASP A 88 24.35 -1.81 14.45
N GLU A 89 24.47 -0.78 15.29
CA GLU A 89 23.61 0.40 15.29
C GLU A 89 24.29 1.58 14.57
N ASN A 90 23.93 1.83 13.31
CA ASN A 90 24.46 2.99 12.57
C ASN A 90 23.94 4.33 13.14
N ILE A 91 22.64 4.39 13.47
CA ILE A 91 22.02 5.57 14.07
C ILE A 91 21.39 5.16 15.40
N VAL A 92 21.77 5.88 16.45
CA VAL A 92 21.32 5.65 17.83
C VAL A 92 20.31 6.72 18.22
N TYR A 93 19.27 6.34 18.97
CA TYR A 93 18.18 7.23 19.40
C TYR A 93 17.97 7.21 20.91
N ILE A 94 18.16 8.34 21.58
CA ILE A 94 17.92 8.52 23.02
C ILE A 94 16.65 9.34 23.16
N ARG A 95 15.72 8.85 23.98
CA ARG A 95 14.35 9.39 24.07
C ARG A 95 13.97 9.55 25.52
N GLU A 96 13.51 10.75 25.84
CA GLU A 96 13.02 11.09 27.17
C GLU A 96 11.81 12.01 27.05
N SER A 97 11.15 12.27 28.18
CA SER A 97 9.97 13.12 28.21
C SER A 97 9.81 13.86 29.51
N TRP A 98 9.13 14.99 29.46
CA TRP A 98 8.79 15.76 30.65
C TRP A 98 7.38 16.34 30.53
N GLY A 99 6.65 16.37 31.64
CA GLY A 99 5.28 16.88 31.67
C GLY A 99 4.43 16.29 32.78
N ASN A 100 3.12 16.30 32.56
CA ASN A 100 2.11 15.84 33.50
C ASN A 100 1.04 15.01 32.76
N PRO A 101 0.48 13.96 33.37
CA PRO A 101 -0.57 13.15 32.72
C PRO A 101 -1.77 13.97 32.26
N GLU A 102 -2.14 15.02 32.99
CA GLU A 102 -3.31 15.83 32.68
C GLU A 102 -2.97 16.99 31.73
N PRO A 103 -3.63 17.06 30.56
CA PRO A 103 -3.36 18.09 29.56
C PRO A 103 -3.49 19.52 30.10
N GLY A 104 -2.57 20.41 29.69
CA GLY A 104 -2.61 21.84 30.02
C GLY A 104 -2.25 22.21 31.46
N LYS A 105 -1.94 21.21 32.32
CA LYS A 105 -1.52 21.45 33.71
C LYS A 105 -0.10 21.97 33.82
N PHE A 106 0.87 21.33 33.20
CA PHE A 106 2.28 21.66 33.38
C PHE A 106 2.77 22.72 32.41
N TRP A 107 2.73 22.43 31.11
CA TRP A 107 3.23 23.30 30.06
C TRP A 107 2.36 24.55 29.94
N LYS A 108 2.91 25.71 30.32
CA LYS A 108 2.26 27.02 30.16
C LYS A 108 2.79 27.70 28.90
N VAL A 109 2.10 28.75 28.47
CA VAL A 109 2.55 29.59 27.36
C VAL A 109 3.99 30.05 27.57
N GLY A 110 4.82 29.93 26.53
CA GLY A 110 6.19 30.37 26.57
C GLY A 110 7.11 29.68 25.58
N ASP A 111 8.36 30.16 25.58
CA ASP A 111 9.45 29.65 24.77
C ASP A 111 10.29 28.70 25.62
N PHE A 112 10.66 27.58 25.03
CA PHE A 112 11.41 26.54 25.70
C PHE A 112 12.53 26.01 24.80
N ARG A 113 13.51 25.36 25.41
CA ARG A 113 14.54 24.63 24.67
C ARG A 113 14.93 23.35 25.37
N TRP A 114 15.22 22.34 24.57
CA TRP A 114 15.93 21.14 25.01
C TRP A 114 17.39 21.22 24.57
N GLU A 115 18.27 20.77 25.45
CA GLU A 115 19.70 20.63 25.21
C GLU A 115 20.10 19.18 25.46
N ALA A 116 20.91 18.60 24.57
CA ALA A 116 21.50 17.29 24.74
C ALA A 116 22.99 17.44 25.09
N TRP A 117 23.39 16.91 26.23
CA TRP A 117 24.76 16.96 26.75
C TRP A 117 25.36 15.56 26.78
N ILE A 118 26.61 15.42 26.36
CA ILE A 118 27.31 14.14 26.35
C ILE A 118 28.38 14.14 27.43
N ASN A 119 28.41 13.08 28.23
CA ASN A 119 29.36 12.90 29.33
C ASN A 119 29.45 14.14 30.26
N ASN A 120 28.34 14.88 30.39
CA ASN A 120 28.21 16.10 31.19
C ASN A 120 29.27 17.18 30.92
N THR A 121 29.87 17.19 29.72
CA THR A 121 31.03 18.04 29.40
C THR A 121 30.81 18.95 28.20
N ALA A 122 30.09 18.51 27.17
CA ALA A 122 29.81 19.32 25.99
C ALA A 122 28.35 19.18 25.51
N MET A 123 27.74 20.33 25.16
CA MET A 123 26.43 20.37 24.50
C MET A 123 26.57 19.88 23.07
N ALA A 124 25.86 18.81 22.74
CA ALA A 124 25.91 18.13 21.45
C ALA A 124 24.82 18.60 20.48
N ALA A 125 23.67 19.02 20.99
CA ALA A 125 22.57 19.55 20.18
C ALA A 125 21.61 20.39 21.03
N GLU A 126 20.89 21.32 20.40
CA GLU A 126 19.79 22.06 20.99
C GLU A 126 18.58 22.09 20.05
N THR A 127 17.38 22.25 20.61
CA THR A 127 16.16 22.48 19.84
C THR A 127 15.18 23.35 20.63
N LYS A 128 14.55 24.31 19.95
CA LYS A 128 13.58 25.24 20.55
C LYS A 128 12.17 24.82 20.21
N PHE A 129 11.26 25.04 21.15
CA PHE A 129 9.84 24.82 20.97
C PHE A 129 9.03 25.86 21.73
N TYR A 130 7.78 26.02 21.33
CA TYR A 130 6.87 27.07 21.73
C TYR A 130 5.55 26.45 22.16
N VAL A 131 5.06 26.86 23.32
CA VAL A 131 3.74 26.49 23.80
C VAL A 131 2.87 27.73 23.71
N GLU A 132 1.78 27.63 22.97
CA GLU A 132 0.82 28.71 22.74
C GLU A 132 -0.45 28.49 23.57
N ASP A 133 -1.13 29.58 23.92
CA ASP A 133 -2.34 29.56 24.74
C ASP A 133 -3.32 30.67 24.36
N LEU A 134 -4.26 30.32 23.47
CA LEU A 134 -5.41 31.15 23.12
C LEU A 134 -6.72 30.68 23.78
N GLY A 135 -6.65 29.72 24.72
CA GLY A 135 -7.82 29.08 25.33
C GLY A 135 -8.25 27.78 24.63
N PRO A 136 -9.05 26.95 25.32
CA PRO A 136 -9.40 25.60 24.85
C PRO A 136 -10.28 25.58 23.59
N GLU A 137 -11.10 26.61 23.39
CA GLU A 137 -11.94 26.76 22.19
C GLU A 137 -11.09 27.03 20.93
N ALA A 138 -10.06 27.87 21.06
CA ALA A 138 -9.15 28.19 19.96
C ALA A 138 -8.34 26.95 19.51
N ALA A 139 -7.96 26.10 20.46
CA ALA A 139 -7.34 24.81 20.18
C ALA A 139 -8.26 23.87 19.40
N ALA A 140 -9.58 23.89 19.69
CA ALA A 140 -10.56 23.00 19.08
C ALA A 140 -10.92 23.40 17.64
N GLU A 141 -11.23 24.67 17.39
CA GLU A 141 -11.86 25.17 16.16
C GLU A 141 -10.94 26.07 15.30
N ASN A 142 -9.62 25.97 15.48
CA ASN A 142 -8.62 26.88 14.88
C ASN A 142 -8.96 28.36 15.14
N GLY A 143 -8.95 28.77 16.41
CA GLY A 143 -9.15 30.16 16.82
C GLY A 143 -7.94 31.08 16.57
N TYR A 144 -6.87 30.57 15.97
CA TYR A 144 -5.59 31.28 15.80
C TYR A 144 -5.61 32.26 14.64
N PHE A 145 -6.01 31.79 13.45
CA PHE A 145 -6.04 32.60 12.23
C PHE A 145 -7.10 32.07 11.26
N ASP A 146 -7.60 32.96 10.39
CA ASP A 146 -8.37 32.55 9.22
C ASP A 146 -7.42 32.27 8.06
N LEU A 147 -7.74 31.26 7.26
CA LEU A 147 -7.01 30.97 6.02
C LEU A 147 -7.71 31.68 4.86
N ASP A 148 -7.05 32.68 4.26
CA ASP A 148 -7.65 33.51 3.22
C ASP A 148 -7.49 32.91 1.83
N SER A 149 -6.29 32.46 1.50
CA SER A 149 -5.98 31.89 0.19
C SER A 149 -4.76 31.00 0.24
N VAL A 150 -4.76 29.98 -0.61
CA VAL A 150 -3.58 29.23 -1.00
C VAL A 150 -3.46 29.32 -2.51
N LYS A 151 -2.30 29.73 -3.00
CA LYS A 151 -1.99 29.78 -4.44
C LYS A 151 -0.73 28.99 -4.70
N LEU A 152 -0.68 28.30 -5.84
CA LEU A 152 0.48 27.51 -6.20
C LEU A 152 1.29 28.19 -7.30
N PHE A 153 2.60 28.11 -7.20
CA PHE A 153 3.55 28.67 -8.17
C PHE A 153 4.77 27.76 -8.31
N GLU A 154 5.50 27.92 -9.41
CA GLU A 154 6.79 27.23 -9.63
C GLU A 154 7.95 28.11 -9.12
N SER A 155 8.99 27.48 -8.59
CA SER A 155 10.20 28.19 -8.17
C SER A 155 11.47 27.37 -8.45
N ASP A 156 12.60 28.05 -8.55
CA ASP A 156 13.95 27.51 -8.67
C ASP A 156 14.62 27.20 -7.31
N ALA A 157 13.81 27.03 -6.26
CA ALA A 157 14.15 27.02 -4.84
C ALA A 157 14.27 28.41 -4.18
N ASN A 158 14.24 29.52 -4.93
CA ASN A 158 14.12 30.86 -4.36
C ASN A 158 12.66 31.23 -4.08
N ILE A 159 12.04 30.52 -3.12
CA ILE A 159 10.61 30.60 -2.82
C ILE A 159 10.20 32.02 -2.38
N ASN A 160 11.08 32.73 -1.68
CA ASN A 160 10.82 34.07 -1.13
C ASN A 160 11.44 35.21 -1.96
N GLY A 161 11.79 34.96 -3.23
CA GLY A 161 12.34 35.98 -4.12
C GLY A 161 11.33 37.06 -4.51
N ASP A 162 11.83 38.22 -4.92
CA ASP A 162 11.05 39.42 -5.31
C ASP A 162 10.51 39.37 -6.75
N THR A 163 10.67 38.25 -7.47
CA THR A 163 10.20 38.12 -8.85
C THR A 163 8.67 38.05 -8.90
N PRO A 164 8.01 38.72 -9.87
CA PRO A 164 6.58 38.58 -10.09
C PRO A 164 6.18 37.11 -10.22
N ARG A 165 5.15 36.70 -9.47
CA ARG A 165 4.69 35.30 -9.41
C ARG A 165 3.58 35.07 -10.42
N THR A 166 3.72 33.99 -11.18
CA THR A 166 2.62 33.40 -11.95
C THR A 166 2.07 32.22 -11.16
N TYR A 167 0.75 32.14 -11.03
CA TYR A 167 0.08 31.09 -10.29
C TYR A 167 -0.54 30.07 -11.24
N TYR A 168 -0.42 28.79 -10.89
CA TYR A 168 -0.82 27.68 -11.75
C TYR A 168 -1.75 26.71 -11.02
N ARG A 169 -2.70 26.15 -11.78
CA ARG A 169 -3.50 24.98 -11.38
C ARG A 169 -3.00 23.68 -12.02
N LYS A 170 -2.26 23.80 -13.14
CA LYS A 170 -1.55 22.70 -13.81
C LYS A 170 -0.11 23.10 -14.08
N PHE A 171 0.80 22.22 -13.68
CA PHE A 171 2.24 22.37 -13.80
C PHE A 171 2.77 21.54 -14.97
N ARG A 172 3.74 22.07 -15.73
CA ARG A 172 4.38 21.31 -16.81
C ARG A 172 5.54 20.48 -16.26
N ARG A 173 5.49 19.16 -16.41
CA ARG A 173 6.46 18.21 -15.82
C ARG A 173 7.92 18.44 -16.23
N GLU A 174 8.15 18.86 -17.48
CA GLU A 174 9.49 19.06 -18.04
C GLU A 174 10.19 20.29 -17.46
N ASP A 175 9.41 21.27 -16.99
CA ASP A 175 9.92 22.56 -16.53
C ASP A 175 9.87 22.68 -15.00
N THR A 176 8.93 21.99 -14.34
CA THR A 176 8.64 22.17 -12.91
C THR A 176 9.75 21.62 -12.02
N ARG A 177 10.41 22.51 -11.28
CA ARG A 177 11.41 22.17 -10.25
C ARG A 177 10.75 21.99 -8.89
N PHE A 178 10.19 23.07 -8.36
CA PHE A 178 9.47 23.09 -7.10
C PHE A 178 8.03 23.51 -7.32
N VAL A 179 7.10 22.78 -6.71
CA VAL A 179 5.74 23.28 -6.53
C VAL A 179 5.70 23.95 -5.16
N CYS A 180 5.39 25.24 -5.16
CA CYS A 180 5.35 26.07 -3.97
C CYS A 180 3.92 26.52 -3.69
N ALA A 181 3.55 26.58 -2.42
CA ALA A 181 2.30 27.12 -1.94
C ALA A 181 2.55 28.46 -1.24
N GLU A 182 1.89 29.51 -1.71
CA GLU A 182 1.75 30.80 -1.04
C GLU A 182 0.47 30.76 -0.21
N VAL A 183 0.61 30.76 1.11
CA VAL A 183 -0.50 30.69 2.06
C VAL A 183 -0.68 32.07 2.68
N LYS A 184 -1.86 32.64 2.46
CA LYS A 184 -2.28 33.89 3.07
C LYS A 184 -3.17 33.58 4.27
N ILE A 185 -2.75 33.99 5.46
CA ILE A 185 -3.52 33.84 6.70
C ILE A 185 -3.81 35.19 7.33
N ARG A 186 -4.94 35.30 8.02
CA ARG A 186 -5.32 36.49 8.78
C ARG A 186 -5.37 36.20 10.26
N ASN A 187 -4.59 36.91 11.06
CA ASN A 187 -4.55 36.71 12.51
C ASN A 187 -5.90 37.04 13.17
N LYS A 188 -6.48 36.10 13.92
CA LYS A 188 -7.73 36.31 14.68
C LYS A 188 -7.49 36.77 16.12
N SER A 189 -6.27 36.54 16.62
CA SER A 189 -5.87 36.81 17.99
C SER A 189 -5.37 38.23 18.18
N THR A 190 -5.56 38.76 19.39
CA THR A 190 -4.88 39.98 19.88
C THR A 190 -3.62 39.65 20.67
N LYS A 191 -3.27 38.36 20.77
CA LYS A 191 -2.02 37.88 21.36
C LYS A 191 -1.11 37.41 20.23
N GLY A 192 0.19 37.62 20.39
CA GLY A 192 1.18 37.12 19.46
C GLY A 192 1.47 35.65 19.74
N PHE A 193 1.71 34.87 18.70
CA PHE A 193 1.98 33.45 18.78
C PHE A 193 2.84 32.99 17.61
N PHE A 194 3.55 31.88 17.76
CA PHE A 194 4.20 31.20 16.65
C PHE A 194 3.21 30.29 15.93
N ALA A 195 3.19 30.36 14.60
CA ALA A 195 2.52 29.42 13.72
C ALA A 195 3.56 28.58 12.99
N GLU A 196 3.53 27.27 13.17
CA GLU A 196 4.29 26.32 12.36
C GLU A 196 3.33 25.62 11.40
N LEU A 197 3.46 25.92 10.11
CA LEU A 197 2.68 25.31 9.05
C LEU A 197 3.50 24.22 8.37
N PHE A 198 2.92 23.04 8.24
CA PHE A 198 3.47 21.95 7.44
C PHE A 198 2.77 21.85 6.10
N PHE A 199 3.52 21.50 5.07
CA PHE A 199 3.10 21.42 3.69
C PHE A 199 3.40 20.02 3.20
N ASN A 200 2.41 19.15 3.24
CA ASN A 200 2.56 17.75 2.87
C ASN A 200 2.05 17.54 1.44
N PHE A 201 2.94 17.17 0.54
CA PHE A 201 2.63 16.93 -0.86
C PHE A 201 2.32 15.45 -1.05
N TYR A 202 1.17 15.12 -1.61
CA TYR A 202 0.76 13.75 -1.89
C TYR A 202 0.49 13.57 -3.38
N ASN A 203 0.70 12.36 -3.89
CA ASN A 203 0.19 11.96 -5.20
C ASN A 203 -1.26 11.44 -5.11
N GLN A 204 -1.87 11.13 -6.25
CA GLN A 204 -3.23 10.56 -6.32
C GLN A 204 -3.42 9.28 -5.50
N ALA A 205 -2.36 8.49 -5.30
CA ALA A 205 -2.38 7.29 -4.48
C ALA A 205 -2.30 7.57 -2.97
N GLY A 206 -2.35 8.84 -2.55
CA GLY A 206 -2.20 9.25 -1.15
C GLY A 206 -0.79 9.03 -0.57
N LEU A 207 0.21 8.80 -1.43
CA LEU A 207 1.60 8.62 -0.97
C LEU A 207 2.26 9.99 -0.81
N LEU A 208 2.85 10.20 0.38
CA LEU A 208 3.61 11.40 0.69
C LEU A 208 4.84 11.49 -0.23
N LYS A 209 4.86 12.51 -1.08
CA LYS A 209 5.98 12.87 -1.95
C LYS A 209 7.03 13.64 -1.19
N GLY A 210 6.62 14.53 -0.30
CA GLY A 210 7.52 15.35 0.49
C GLY A 210 6.79 16.25 1.46
N THR A 211 7.55 16.77 2.41
CA THR A 211 7.07 17.69 3.43
C THR A 211 7.98 18.91 3.48
N GLY A 212 7.38 20.09 3.52
CA GLY A 212 8.00 21.34 3.92
C GLY A 212 7.40 21.84 5.23
N ALA A 213 8.10 22.71 5.95
CA ALA A 213 7.57 23.34 7.16
C ALA A 213 8.10 24.77 7.30
N GLU A 214 7.23 25.69 7.69
CA GLU A 214 7.57 27.09 7.90
C GLU A 214 7.08 27.56 9.26
N LEU A 215 7.98 28.25 9.99
CA LEU A 215 7.69 28.82 11.30
C LEU A 215 7.60 30.34 11.18
N ARG A 216 6.47 30.92 11.55
CA ARG A 216 6.21 32.35 11.48
C ARG A 216 5.68 32.86 12.81
N TYR A 217 6.26 33.95 13.33
CA TYR A 217 5.67 34.68 14.44
C TYR A 217 4.59 35.64 13.92
N LEU A 218 3.39 35.57 14.49
CA LEU A 218 2.28 36.49 14.24
C LEU A 218 2.18 37.44 15.43
N SER A 219 2.26 38.75 15.20
CA SER A 219 2.36 39.76 16.26
C SER A 219 1.01 40.03 16.96
N SER A 220 1.10 40.48 18.21
CA SER A 220 -0.05 40.79 19.09
C SER A 220 -0.79 42.09 18.76
N ASP A 221 -0.14 43.01 18.05
CA ASP A 221 -0.60 44.38 17.85
C ASP A 221 -1.56 44.57 16.66
N GLN A 222 -1.80 43.51 15.88
CA GLN A 222 -2.57 43.61 14.64
C GLN A 222 -3.54 42.43 14.44
N LYS A 223 -4.64 42.42 15.22
CA LYS A 223 -5.80 41.61 14.87
C LYS A 223 -6.23 41.96 13.44
N ASN A 224 -6.55 40.94 12.65
CA ASN A 224 -6.85 41.03 11.22
C ASN A 224 -5.66 41.36 10.30
N HIS A 225 -4.41 41.38 10.79
CA HIS A 225 -3.26 41.48 9.90
C HIS A 225 -3.10 40.22 9.06
N GLU A 226 -2.70 40.43 7.81
CA GLU A 226 -2.50 39.38 6.82
C GLU A 226 -1.02 39.03 6.74
N TYR A 227 -0.73 37.73 6.83
CA TYR A 227 0.61 37.18 6.72
C TYR A 227 0.67 36.28 5.50
N ILE A 228 1.79 36.36 4.77
CA ILE A 228 2.10 35.45 3.67
C ILE A 228 3.18 34.48 4.15
N ILE A 229 2.91 33.19 4.02
CA ILE A 229 3.82 32.09 4.36
C ILE A 229 3.99 31.25 3.10
N ASN A 230 5.23 31.13 2.62
CA ASN A 230 5.53 30.36 1.41
C ASN A 230 6.35 29.13 1.76
N CYS A 231 5.95 27.98 1.25
CA CYS A 231 6.75 26.76 1.34
C CYS A 231 6.57 25.93 0.07
N GLY A 232 7.53 25.06 -0.24
CA GLY A 232 7.45 24.23 -1.44
C GLY A 232 8.29 22.98 -1.32
N TRP A 233 8.04 22.04 -2.22
CA TRP A 233 8.80 20.82 -2.33
C TRP A 233 9.12 20.53 -3.80
N GLY A 234 10.26 19.88 -4.03
CA GLY A 234 10.73 19.59 -5.38
C GLY A 234 12.23 19.37 -5.44
N SER A 235 12.78 19.58 -6.63
CA SER A 235 14.17 19.35 -6.97
C SER A 235 14.69 20.52 -7.78
N SER A 236 15.96 20.92 -7.59
CA SER A 236 16.61 21.94 -8.42
C SER A 236 16.71 21.52 -9.89
N THR A 237 16.68 20.22 -10.16
CA THR A 237 16.59 19.66 -11.51
C THR A 237 15.14 19.26 -11.81
N PRO A 238 14.52 19.75 -12.91
CA PRO A 238 13.19 19.34 -13.33
C PRO A 238 13.08 17.82 -13.56
N GLY A 239 11.85 17.30 -13.54
CA GLY A 239 11.56 15.87 -13.77
C GLY A 239 11.29 15.03 -12.52
N SER A 240 11.29 15.63 -11.32
CA SER A 240 10.85 14.97 -10.08
C SER A 240 9.33 14.80 -9.98
N TRP A 241 8.59 15.54 -10.81
CA TRP A 241 7.14 15.53 -10.92
C TRP A 241 6.73 14.74 -12.16
N MET A 242 5.84 13.77 -11.98
CA MET A 242 5.33 12.92 -13.05
C MET A 242 3.94 13.40 -13.44
N GLU A 243 3.47 13.01 -14.62
CA GLU A 243 2.08 13.25 -14.99
C GLU A 243 1.15 12.55 -13.99
N ASN A 244 0.42 13.33 -13.20
CA ASN A 244 -0.45 12.84 -12.15
C ASN A 244 -1.31 13.96 -11.53
N PHE A 245 -2.25 13.54 -10.69
CA PHE A 245 -2.90 14.41 -9.71
C PHE A 245 -2.11 14.43 -8.42
N TYR A 246 -2.04 15.61 -7.82
CA TYR A 246 -1.36 15.85 -6.57
C TYR A 246 -2.21 16.70 -5.65
N THR A 247 -1.93 16.62 -4.36
CA THR A 247 -2.48 17.53 -3.37
C THR A 247 -1.34 18.09 -2.53
N VAL A 248 -1.52 19.32 -2.04
CA VAL A 248 -0.76 19.83 -0.91
C VAL A 248 -1.71 20.03 0.27
N GLU A 249 -1.41 19.37 1.39
CA GLU A 249 -2.10 19.57 2.65
C GLU A 249 -1.33 20.59 3.48
N ILE A 250 -2.04 21.63 3.92
CA ILE A 250 -1.55 22.61 4.88
C ILE A 250 -2.00 22.17 6.25
N VAL A 251 -1.06 21.95 7.16
CA VAL A 251 -1.31 21.41 8.50
C VAL A 251 -0.81 22.38 9.56
N PHE A 252 -1.66 22.66 10.55
CA PHE A 252 -1.34 23.46 11.73
C PHE A 252 -1.80 22.73 12.99
N LEU A 253 -0.95 22.65 14.01
CA LEU A 253 -1.23 21.90 15.25
C LEU A 253 -1.79 20.48 15.01
N ASN A 254 -1.16 19.73 14.08
CA ASN A 254 -1.57 18.40 13.64
C ASN A 254 -2.97 18.30 12.99
N LYS A 255 -3.62 19.42 12.69
CA LYS A 255 -4.90 19.48 11.97
C LYS A 255 -4.67 19.98 10.56
N ILE A 256 -5.23 19.27 9.57
CA ILE A 256 -5.29 19.76 8.20
C ILE A 256 -6.21 20.98 8.21
N ILE A 257 -5.67 22.14 7.82
CA ILE A 257 -6.43 23.39 7.71
C ILE A 257 -6.87 23.67 6.27
N ALA A 258 -6.16 23.12 5.28
CA ALA A 258 -6.60 23.08 3.89
C ALA A 258 -5.94 21.95 3.11
N THR A 259 -6.66 21.45 2.11
CA THR A 259 -6.12 20.58 1.06
C THR A 259 -6.31 21.26 -0.27
N VAL A 260 -5.25 21.31 -1.07
CA VAL A 260 -5.22 22.03 -2.35
C VAL A 260 -4.80 21.07 -3.45
N PRO A 261 -5.71 20.68 -4.35
CA PRO A 261 -5.38 19.83 -5.48
C PRO A 261 -4.69 20.63 -6.59
N PHE A 262 -3.78 19.96 -7.31
CA PHE A 262 -3.18 20.45 -8.53
C PHE A 262 -2.80 19.29 -9.45
N THR A 263 -2.55 19.60 -10.72
CA THR A 263 -2.13 18.60 -11.70
C THR A 263 -0.74 18.89 -12.21
N VAL A 264 -0.03 17.83 -12.59
CA VAL A 264 1.20 17.93 -13.37
C VAL A 264 0.96 17.19 -14.67
N GLY A 265 1.32 17.79 -15.81
CA GLY A 265 1.19 17.18 -17.13
C GLY A 265 2.14 17.81 -18.15
N ASP A 266 1.80 17.75 -19.43
CA ASP A 266 2.65 18.27 -20.52
C ASP A 266 2.50 19.78 -20.79
N GLU A 267 1.51 20.43 -20.16
CA GLU A 267 1.17 21.83 -20.39
C GLU A 267 1.04 22.60 -19.07
N TRP A 268 1.31 23.90 -19.14
CA TRP A 268 1.01 24.85 -18.08
C TRP A 268 -0.45 25.29 -18.14
N GLU A 269 -1.05 25.52 -16.97
CA GLU A 269 -2.35 26.17 -16.89
C GLU A 269 -2.34 27.19 -15.76
N GLU A 270 -2.31 28.46 -16.14
CA GLU A 270 -2.39 29.58 -15.21
C GLU A 270 -3.77 29.63 -14.56
N GLY A 271 -3.79 29.93 -13.26
CA GLY A 271 -5.03 30.06 -12.52
C GLY A 271 -4.86 29.83 -11.04
N ASN A 272 -5.90 30.19 -10.29
CA ASN A 272 -6.00 29.85 -8.89
C ASN A 272 -6.47 28.39 -8.74
N VAL A 273 -6.00 27.78 -7.66
CA VAL A 273 -6.44 26.48 -7.19
C VAL A 273 -7.63 26.64 -6.24
N GLU A 274 -8.51 25.64 -6.20
CA GLU A 274 -9.59 25.60 -5.22
C GLU A 274 -9.07 25.05 -3.90
N MET A 275 -9.39 25.73 -2.79
CA MET A 275 -9.05 25.24 -1.45
C MET A 275 -10.20 24.42 -0.89
N ILE A 276 -9.88 23.24 -0.39
CA ILE A 276 -10.83 22.39 0.31
C ILE A 276 -10.56 22.55 1.80
N ALA A 277 -11.52 23.15 2.51
CA ALA A 277 -11.40 23.51 3.92
C ALA A 277 -11.40 22.27 4.84
N ALA A 278 -10.84 22.43 6.05
CA ALA A 278 -10.76 21.40 7.08
C ALA A 278 -12.12 20.74 7.39
N GLY A 279 -12.15 19.40 7.44
CA GLY A 279 -13.34 18.58 7.73
C GLY A 279 -13.69 17.59 6.62
N SER A 280 -13.15 17.78 5.43
CA SER A 280 -13.13 16.81 4.33
C SER A 280 -11.77 16.10 4.35
N SER A 281 -11.73 14.78 4.55
CA SER A 281 -10.46 14.03 4.45
C SER A 281 -9.83 14.22 3.07
N ALA A 282 -8.54 13.96 2.90
CA ALA A 282 -7.90 13.89 1.58
C ALA A 282 -8.71 13.03 0.59
N ALA A 283 -9.34 11.95 1.09
CA ALA A 283 -10.23 11.09 0.31
C ALA A 283 -11.58 11.77 -0.04
N ALA A 284 -12.09 12.68 0.81
CA ALA A 284 -13.29 13.46 0.55
C ALA A 284 -13.03 14.69 -0.36
N ALA A 285 -11.83 15.28 -0.27
CA ALA A 285 -11.35 16.32 -1.16
C ALA A 285 -11.15 15.80 -2.59
N LEU A 286 -10.71 14.55 -2.72
CA LEU A 286 -10.68 13.78 -3.97
C LEU A 286 -12.08 13.24 -4.37
N SER A 287 -13.13 13.47 -3.57
CA SER A 287 -14.49 12.96 -3.82
C SER A 287 -15.57 14.05 -3.96
N THR A 288 -15.23 15.34 -4.08
CA THR A 288 -16.19 16.32 -4.62
C THR A 288 -16.08 16.33 -6.14
N PRO A 289 -17.20 16.29 -6.87
CA PRO A 289 -17.19 16.03 -8.31
C PRO A 289 -16.75 17.30 -9.05
N VAL A 290 -15.43 17.48 -9.19
CA VAL A 290 -14.91 18.12 -10.40
C VAL A 290 -15.09 17.10 -11.50
N THR A 291 -16.00 17.42 -12.41
CA THR A 291 -16.33 16.62 -13.59
C THR A 291 -15.08 16.22 -14.39
N VAL A 292 -14.84 14.89 -14.43
CA VAL A 292 -14.04 14.06 -15.37
C VAL A 292 -12.50 14.08 -15.15
N PRO A 293 -11.80 12.95 -14.80
CA PRO A 293 -11.83 11.64 -15.48
C PRO A 293 -11.85 10.33 -14.62
N ASP A 294 -11.81 10.38 -13.27
CA ASP A 294 -11.57 9.15 -12.46
C ASP A 294 -12.78 8.18 -12.40
N HIS A 295 -14.02 8.69 -12.44
CA HIS A 295 -15.20 7.82 -12.56
C HIS A 295 -15.20 7.04 -13.88
N GLN A 296 -14.72 7.65 -14.97
CA GLN A 296 -14.62 6.96 -16.26
C GLN A 296 -13.52 5.89 -16.25
N LEU A 297 -12.42 6.12 -15.55
CA LEU A 297 -11.33 5.14 -15.44
C LEU A 297 -11.70 3.97 -14.52
N ALA A 298 -12.35 4.24 -13.39
CA ALA A 298 -12.86 3.21 -12.48
C ALA A 298 -13.98 2.39 -13.14
N ASP A 299 -14.91 3.05 -13.84
CA ASP A 299 -15.95 2.38 -14.62
C ASP A 299 -15.36 1.54 -15.75
N LYS A 300 -14.37 2.08 -16.47
CA LYS A 300 -13.69 1.34 -17.54
C LYS A 300 -12.95 0.13 -16.99
N LEU A 301 -12.20 0.28 -15.89
CA LEU A 301 -11.55 -0.84 -15.21
C LEU A 301 -12.57 -1.91 -14.79
N LEU A 302 -13.72 -1.50 -14.25
CA LEU A 302 -14.80 -2.40 -13.87
C LEU A 302 -15.38 -3.12 -15.10
N GLN A 303 -15.71 -2.38 -16.16
CA GLN A 303 -16.26 -2.94 -17.40
C GLN A 303 -15.29 -3.92 -18.05
N ASP A 304 -14.02 -3.55 -18.20
CA ASP A 304 -12.98 -4.39 -18.77
C ASP A 304 -12.78 -5.66 -17.93
N SER A 305 -12.76 -5.54 -16.61
CA SER A 305 -12.59 -6.69 -15.70
C SER A 305 -13.80 -7.61 -15.70
N LEU A 306 -15.02 -7.07 -15.78
CA LEU A 306 -16.26 -7.86 -15.90
C LEU A 306 -16.33 -8.55 -17.27
N ALA A 307 -15.94 -7.87 -18.35
CA ALA A 307 -15.86 -8.48 -19.67
C ALA A 307 -14.84 -9.63 -19.70
N GLU A 308 -13.68 -9.43 -19.10
CA GLU A 308 -12.65 -10.47 -18.98
C GLU A 308 -13.17 -11.65 -18.14
N LEU A 309 -13.81 -11.41 -16.99
CA LEU A 309 -14.43 -12.47 -16.18
C LEU A 309 -15.50 -13.24 -16.97
N ASN A 310 -16.37 -12.55 -17.70
CA ASN A 310 -17.43 -13.17 -18.51
C ASN A 310 -16.87 -13.97 -19.68
N SER A 311 -15.71 -13.57 -20.22
CA SER A 311 -15.02 -14.30 -21.30
C SER A 311 -14.39 -15.62 -20.83
N LEU A 312 -14.14 -15.80 -19.53
CA LEU A 312 -13.63 -17.06 -19.00
C LEU A 312 -14.70 -18.14 -19.14
N THR A 313 -14.31 -19.31 -19.62
CA THR A 313 -15.19 -20.47 -19.73
C THR A 313 -15.67 -20.94 -18.36
N GLY A 314 -16.95 -21.27 -18.21
CA GLY A 314 -17.53 -21.75 -16.94
C GLY A 314 -17.65 -20.66 -15.86
N LEU A 315 -17.50 -21.05 -14.59
CA LEU A 315 -17.50 -20.17 -13.41
C LEU A 315 -18.82 -19.40 -13.16
N ASP A 316 -19.96 -19.98 -13.54
CA ASP A 316 -21.26 -19.30 -13.49
C ASP A 316 -21.65 -18.88 -12.06
N ASN A 317 -21.30 -19.70 -11.06
CA ASN A 317 -21.46 -19.36 -9.66
C ASN A 317 -20.74 -18.06 -9.27
N ILE A 318 -19.49 -17.88 -9.73
CA ILE A 318 -18.68 -16.70 -9.43
C ILE A 318 -19.19 -15.49 -10.22
N LYS A 319 -19.53 -15.68 -11.50
CA LYS A 319 -20.09 -14.62 -12.35
C LYS A 319 -21.39 -14.06 -11.76
N ASN A 320 -22.27 -14.92 -11.28
CA ASN A 320 -23.53 -14.51 -10.65
C ASN A 320 -23.29 -13.70 -9.38
N GLU A 321 -22.46 -14.21 -8.45
CA GLU A 321 -22.13 -13.49 -7.21
C GLU A 321 -21.50 -12.12 -7.47
N VAL A 322 -20.57 -12.03 -8.43
CA VAL A 322 -19.96 -10.76 -8.83
C VAL A 322 -21.00 -9.79 -9.38
N ASN A 323 -21.90 -10.25 -10.25
CA ASN A 323 -22.97 -9.41 -10.80
C ASN A 323 -23.93 -8.91 -9.72
N GLU A 324 -24.30 -9.76 -8.76
CA GLU A 324 -25.13 -9.37 -7.61
C GLU A 324 -24.42 -8.31 -6.75
N MET A 325 -23.13 -8.47 -6.49
CA MET A 325 -22.33 -7.49 -5.76
C MET A 325 -22.27 -6.14 -6.50
N VAL A 326 -22.04 -6.16 -7.82
CA VAL A 326 -22.04 -4.95 -8.65
C VAL A 326 -23.38 -4.20 -8.54
N GLN A 327 -24.50 -4.92 -8.60
CA GLN A 327 -25.83 -4.32 -8.46
C GLN A 327 -26.05 -3.70 -7.08
N LEU A 328 -25.67 -4.41 -6.01
CA LEU A 328 -25.82 -3.90 -4.64
C LEU A 328 -24.95 -2.68 -4.36
N VAL A 329 -23.69 -2.69 -4.82
CA VAL A 329 -22.78 -1.55 -4.65
C VAL A 329 -23.33 -0.31 -5.38
N ARG A 330 -23.78 -0.46 -6.63
CA ARG A 330 -24.40 0.64 -7.38
C ARG A 330 -25.62 1.19 -6.65
N PHE A 331 -26.50 0.34 -6.16
CA PHE A 331 -27.64 0.77 -5.35
C PHE A 331 -27.22 1.54 -4.08
N TYR A 332 -26.18 1.09 -3.38
CA TYR A 332 -25.68 1.82 -2.20
C TYR A 332 -25.06 3.18 -2.57
N GLN A 333 -24.32 3.25 -3.68
CA GLN A 333 -23.78 4.50 -4.21
C GLN A 333 -24.90 5.48 -4.59
N GLU A 334 -25.90 5.03 -5.33
CA GLU A 334 -27.07 5.83 -5.74
C GLU A 334 -27.90 6.33 -4.55
N THR A 335 -28.03 5.51 -3.50
CA THR A 335 -28.77 5.87 -2.29
C THR A 335 -27.94 6.58 -1.21
N GLY A 336 -26.65 6.85 -1.48
CA GLY A 336 -25.74 7.52 -0.55
C GLY A 336 -25.43 6.73 0.72
N LYS A 337 -25.61 5.40 0.71
CA LYS A 337 -25.35 4.53 1.87
C LYS A 337 -23.89 4.09 1.87
N ASP A 338 -23.22 4.18 3.02
CA ASP A 338 -21.90 3.58 3.20
C ASP A 338 -21.97 2.06 3.00
N PHE A 339 -21.10 1.54 2.13
CA PHE A 339 -21.02 0.12 1.77
C PHE A 339 -19.67 -0.53 2.08
N LEU A 340 -18.65 0.24 2.49
CA LEU A 340 -17.26 -0.23 2.61
C LEU A 340 -17.11 -1.38 3.62
N ASN A 341 -17.94 -1.40 4.66
CA ASN A 341 -17.94 -2.42 5.72
C ASN A 341 -19.08 -3.45 5.62
N ARG A 342 -19.90 -3.37 4.56
CA ARG A 342 -21.08 -4.23 4.39
C ARG A 342 -20.77 -5.57 3.73
N PHE A 343 -19.67 -5.66 3.00
CA PHE A 343 -19.28 -6.87 2.29
C PHE A 343 -18.13 -7.57 3.01
N SER A 344 -18.29 -8.87 3.25
CA SER A 344 -17.15 -9.74 3.55
C SER A 344 -16.35 -9.94 2.27
N LEU A 345 -15.07 -9.59 2.32
CA LEU A 345 -14.10 -9.75 1.22
C LEU A 345 -13.25 -11.01 1.35
N HIS A 346 -13.44 -11.75 2.44
CA HIS A 346 -12.67 -12.96 2.71
C HIS A 346 -13.37 -14.14 2.05
N THR A 347 -12.63 -14.97 1.32
CA THR A 347 -13.24 -16.01 0.49
C THR A 347 -12.39 -17.27 0.42
N VAL A 348 -13.04 -18.43 0.34
CA VAL A 348 -12.41 -19.73 0.16
C VAL A 348 -12.58 -20.20 -1.27
N PHE A 349 -11.49 -20.46 -1.97
CA PHE A 349 -11.47 -21.02 -3.31
C PHE A 349 -11.13 -22.50 -3.24
N THR A 350 -12.07 -23.37 -3.62
CA THR A 350 -11.85 -24.82 -3.61
C THR A 350 -11.87 -25.38 -5.02
N GLY A 351 -10.95 -26.27 -5.36
CA GLY A 351 -11.01 -26.99 -6.63
C GLY A 351 -9.65 -27.46 -7.12
N ASN A 352 -9.65 -28.25 -8.18
CA ASN A 352 -8.44 -28.87 -8.73
C ASN A 352 -7.49 -27.83 -9.37
N PRO A 353 -6.23 -28.19 -9.66
CA PRO A 353 -5.29 -27.32 -10.35
C PRO A 353 -5.79 -26.95 -11.75
N GLY A 354 -5.47 -25.73 -12.19
CA GLY A 354 -5.81 -25.29 -13.55
C GLY A 354 -7.30 -24.97 -13.80
N THR A 355 -8.11 -24.82 -12.75
CA THR A 355 -9.52 -24.38 -12.85
C THR A 355 -9.68 -22.85 -12.87
N GLY A 356 -8.60 -22.08 -12.67
CA GLY A 356 -8.61 -20.62 -12.82
C GLY A 356 -8.63 -19.80 -11.52
N LYS A 357 -8.44 -20.42 -10.35
CA LYS A 357 -8.41 -19.78 -9.02
C LYS A 357 -7.61 -18.47 -8.97
N THR A 358 -6.31 -18.51 -9.29
CA THR A 358 -5.44 -17.32 -9.28
C THR A 358 -5.89 -16.25 -10.28
N THR A 359 -6.34 -16.66 -11.48
CA THR A 359 -6.84 -15.74 -12.50
C THR A 359 -8.07 -14.98 -12.00
N VAL A 360 -9.02 -15.69 -11.38
CA VAL A 360 -10.22 -15.09 -10.79
C VAL A 360 -9.86 -14.18 -9.61
N ALA A 361 -8.92 -14.57 -8.76
CA ALA A 361 -8.49 -13.70 -7.64
C ALA A 361 -7.94 -12.35 -8.15
N ARG A 362 -7.17 -12.36 -9.24
CA ARG A 362 -6.66 -11.14 -9.89
C ARG A 362 -7.76 -10.31 -10.57
N LEU A 363 -8.80 -10.94 -11.07
CA LEU A 363 -9.98 -10.25 -11.59
C LEU A 363 -10.78 -9.60 -10.47
N LEU A 364 -11.03 -10.33 -9.37
CA LEU A 364 -11.73 -9.81 -8.21
C LEU A 364 -11.02 -8.61 -7.60
N SER A 365 -9.68 -8.61 -7.52
CA SER A 365 -8.95 -7.45 -6.99
C SER A 365 -9.21 -6.19 -7.83
N ARG A 366 -9.20 -6.31 -9.17
CA ARG A 366 -9.52 -5.21 -10.09
C ARG A 366 -10.99 -4.79 -10.02
N ILE A 367 -11.91 -5.75 -9.94
CA ILE A 367 -13.36 -5.49 -9.82
C ILE A 367 -13.65 -4.74 -8.52
N TYR A 368 -13.10 -5.17 -7.39
CA TYR A 368 -13.29 -4.50 -6.10
C TYR A 368 -12.71 -3.08 -6.10
N LYS A 369 -11.62 -2.83 -6.84
CA LYS A 369 -11.10 -1.48 -7.07
C LYS A 369 -12.04 -0.65 -7.95
N GLY A 370 -12.52 -1.21 -9.06
CA GLY A 370 -13.47 -0.54 -9.95
C GLY A 370 -14.81 -0.20 -9.26
N LEU A 371 -15.23 -1.03 -8.30
CA LEU A 371 -16.40 -0.79 -7.45
C LEU A 371 -16.13 0.18 -6.28
N GLY A 372 -14.87 0.59 -6.06
CA GLY A 372 -14.48 1.44 -4.94
C GLY A 372 -14.52 0.75 -3.57
N ILE A 373 -14.59 -0.59 -3.53
CA ILE A 373 -14.52 -1.37 -2.28
C ILE A 373 -13.09 -1.46 -1.77
N LEU A 374 -12.10 -1.58 -2.68
CA LEU A 374 -10.68 -1.63 -2.36
C LEU A 374 -9.92 -0.46 -2.98
N GLU A 375 -8.88 0.02 -2.29
CA GLU A 375 -8.15 1.24 -2.65
C GLU A 375 -7.18 1.07 -3.83
N LYS A 376 -6.54 -0.09 -4.00
CA LYS A 376 -5.42 -0.29 -4.95
C LYS A 376 -5.64 -1.39 -5.98
N GLY A 377 -6.45 -2.40 -5.67
CA GLY A 377 -6.86 -3.43 -6.64
C GLY A 377 -5.77 -4.40 -7.08
N HIS A 378 -4.64 -4.45 -6.37
CA HIS A 378 -3.55 -5.39 -6.61
C HIS A 378 -3.78 -6.72 -5.89
N LEU A 379 -3.06 -7.74 -6.35
CA LEU A 379 -3.07 -9.09 -5.79
C LEU A 379 -1.65 -9.42 -5.29
N VAL A 380 -1.54 -9.82 -4.02
CA VAL A 380 -0.31 -10.39 -3.45
C VAL A 380 -0.51 -11.89 -3.32
N GLU A 381 0.20 -12.66 -4.12
CA GLU A 381 0.14 -14.13 -4.14
C GLU A 381 1.26 -14.71 -3.28
N VAL A 382 0.89 -15.60 -2.36
CA VAL A 382 1.80 -16.23 -1.38
C VAL A 382 1.46 -17.70 -1.18
N ASP A 383 2.44 -18.45 -0.71
CA ASP A 383 2.31 -19.82 -0.23
C ASP A 383 2.76 -19.93 1.23
N ARG A 384 2.89 -21.15 1.77
CA ARG A 384 3.39 -21.38 3.12
C ARG A 384 4.80 -20.83 3.33
N GLU A 385 5.69 -20.99 2.37
CA GLU A 385 7.09 -20.57 2.52
C GLU A 385 7.20 -19.06 2.62
N ALA A 386 6.34 -18.32 1.91
CA ALA A 386 6.27 -16.87 1.99
C ALA A 386 5.75 -16.34 3.34
N LEU A 387 4.95 -17.13 4.07
CA LEU A 387 4.32 -16.71 5.33
C LEU A 387 5.07 -17.20 6.58
N VAL A 388 5.62 -18.41 6.53
CA VAL A 388 6.26 -19.06 7.68
C VAL A 388 7.77 -18.84 7.65
N ALA A 389 8.34 -18.49 8.81
CA ALA A 389 9.79 -18.34 8.98
C ALA A 389 10.42 -19.63 9.54
N GLY A 390 11.74 -19.80 9.33
CA GLY A 390 12.47 -20.95 9.85
C GLY A 390 12.80 -20.89 11.34
N TYR A 391 12.59 -19.73 11.99
CA TYR A 391 12.96 -19.47 13.38
C TYR A 391 11.75 -18.98 14.20
N VAL A 392 11.72 -19.35 15.49
CA VAL A 392 10.66 -19.00 16.44
C VAL A 392 10.47 -17.48 16.53
N GLY A 393 9.23 -17.01 16.50
CA GLY A 393 8.85 -15.60 16.72
C GLY A 393 9.03 -14.68 15.50
N GLN A 394 9.51 -15.21 14.36
CA GLN A 394 9.64 -14.44 13.11
C GLN A 394 8.43 -14.63 12.17
N THR A 395 7.62 -15.66 12.38
CA THR A 395 6.48 -15.97 11.49
C THR A 395 5.40 -14.90 11.56
N ALA A 396 5.06 -14.39 12.74
CA ALA A 396 4.11 -13.28 12.85
C ALA A 396 4.59 -12.02 12.10
N ILE A 397 5.89 -11.71 12.14
CA ILE A 397 6.47 -10.56 11.45
C ILE A 397 6.35 -10.75 9.93
N LYS A 398 6.85 -11.88 9.42
CA LYS A 398 6.85 -12.21 7.99
C LYS A 398 5.43 -12.27 7.41
N THR A 399 4.49 -12.89 8.14
CA THR A 399 3.07 -12.93 7.76
C THR A 399 2.46 -11.53 7.73
N LYS A 400 2.77 -10.69 8.73
CA LYS A 400 2.27 -9.30 8.81
C LYS A 400 2.81 -8.42 7.68
N GLU A 401 4.06 -8.62 7.27
CA GLU A 401 4.64 -7.92 6.11
C GLU A 401 3.84 -8.20 4.84
N LYS A 402 3.51 -9.47 4.57
CA LYS A 402 2.68 -9.86 3.41
C LYS A 402 1.24 -9.35 3.48
N LEU A 403 0.64 -9.35 4.67
CA LEU A 403 -0.67 -8.73 4.89
C LEU A 403 -0.64 -7.21 4.65
N THR A 404 0.43 -6.54 5.07
CA THR A 404 0.61 -5.10 4.87
C THR A 404 0.86 -4.75 3.41
N GLU A 405 1.64 -5.57 2.71
CA GLU A 405 1.82 -5.48 1.25
C GLU A 405 0.48 -5.59 0.51
N ALA A 406 -0.42 -6.45 0.99
CA ALA A 406 -1.75 -6.66 0.41
C ALA A 406 -2.81 -5.62 0.81
N LEU A 407 -2.49 -4.67 1.70
CA LEU A 407 -3.45 -3.67 2.18
C LEU A 407 -3.94 -2.77 1.03
N GLY A 408 -5.26 -2.60 0.91
CA GLY A 408 -5.92 -1.95 -0.23
C GLY A 408 -6.12 -2.88 -1.44
N GLY A 409 -5.72 -4.15 -1.34
CA GLY A 409 -5.83 -5.17 -2.37
C GLY A 409 -6.29 -6.51 -1.80
N ILE A 410 -5.87 -7.60 -2.43
CA ILE A 410 -6.18 -8.98 -2.01
C ILE A 410 -4.88 -9.73 -1.69
N LEU A 411 -4.83 -10.40 -0.52
CA LEU A 411 -3.85 -11.44 -0.24
C LEU A 411 -4.42 -12.79 -0.69
N PHE A 412 -3.77 -13.47 -1.63
CA PHE A 412 -4.13 -14.80 -2.10
C PHE A 412 -3.13 -15.82 -1.58
N ILE A 413 -3.61 -16.75 -0.76
CA ILE A 413 -2.80 -17.81 -0.13
C ILE A 413 -3.11 -19.12 -0.84
N ASP A 414 -2.20 -19.59 -1.68
CA ASP A 414 -2.34 -20.87 -2.38
C ASP A 414 -1.96 -22.03 -1.46
N GLU A 415 -2.65 -23.17 -1.65
CA GLU A 415 -2.55 -24.38 -0.82
C GLU A 415 -2.55 -24.07 0.69
N ALA A 416 -3.49 -23.23 1.14
CA ALA A 416 -3.52 -22.66 2.49
C ALA A 416 -3.62 -23.71 3.61
N TYR A 417 -4.17 -24.89 3.32
CA TYR A 417 -4.21 -26.03 4.26
C TYR A 417 -2.82 -26.49 4.71
N SER A 418 -1.78 -26.18 3.94
CA SER A 418 -0.41 -26.44 4.34
C SER A 418 -0.04 -25.68 5.62
N LEU A 419 -0.70 -24.56 5.95
CA LEU A 419 -0.51 -23.81 7.20
C LEU A 419 -1.02 -24.59 8.44
N ALA A 420 -2.10 -25.35 8.30
CA ALA A 420 -2.70 -26.10 9.42
C ALA A 420 -2.16 -27.54 9.57
N SER A 421 -1.24 -27.97 8.71
CA SER A 421 -0.75 -29.35 8.69
C SER A 421 0.13 -29.63 9.92
N SER A 422 -0.45 -30.33 10.92
CA SER A 422 0.18 -30.74 12.19
C SER A 422 1.12 -31.95 12.08
N HIS A 423 1.34 -32.48 10.87
CA HIS A 423 2.09 -33.72 10.65
C HIS A 423 3.61 -33.55 10.45
N LEU A 424 4.13 -32.31 10.48
CA LEU A 424 5.56 -32.02 10.26
C LEU A 424 6.16 -31.28 11.46
N SER A 425 6.56 -32.06 12.48
CA SER A 425 7.46 -31.69 13.60
C SER A 425 6.89 -30.84 14.76
N GLN A 426 7.57 -30.93 15.91
CA GLN A 426 7.27 -30.28 17.21
C GLN A 426 7.25 -28.73 17.21
N ASN A 427 7.36 -28.08 16.05
CA ASN A 427 7.46 -26.62 15.91
C ASN A 427 6.31 -26.08 15.03
N ASP A 428 5.18 -25.80 15.66
CA ASP A 428 3.94 -25.30 15.03
C ASP A 428 4.00 -23.79 14.71
N PHE A 429 4.78 -23.43 13.69
CA PHE A 429 4.84 -22.05 13.19
C PHE A 429 3.67 -21.70 12.25
N GLY A 430 2.96 -22.70 11.74
CA GLY A 430 1.80 -22.50 10.86
C GLY A 430 0.60 -21.91 11.59
N GLY A 431 0.35 -22.36 12.84
CA GLY A 431 -0.66 -21.77 13.70
C GLY A 431 -0.44 -20.28 13.99
N GLU A 432 0.82 -19.85 14.14
CA GLU A 432 1.19 -18.44 14.35
C GLU A 432 0.82 -17.56 13.14
N ALA A 433 1.06 -18.06 11.93
CA ALA A 433 0.65 -17.37 10.70
C ALA A 433 -0.87 -17.24 10.62
N ILE A 434 -1.61 -18.32 10.89
CA ILE A 434 -3.09 -18.32 10.92
C ILE A 434 -3.61 -17.30 11.93
N ALA A 435 -3.09 -17.30 13.15
CA ALA A 435 -3.49 -16.36 14.20
C ALA A 435 -3.23 -14.89 13.78
N THR A 436 -2.09 -14.64 13.13
CA THR A 436 -1.73 -13.31 12.61
C THR A 436 -2.68 -12.86 11.51
N ILE A 437 -3.02 -13.74 10.56
CA ILE A 437 -3.98 -13.48 9.49
C ILE A 437 -5.36 -13.14 10.08
N LEU A 438 -5.88 -13.97 10.98
CA LEU A 438 -7.20 -13.77 11.60
C LEU A 438 -7.29 -12.44 12.36
N LYS A 439 -6.24 -12.08 13.11
CA LYS A 439 -6.18 -10.80 13.80
C LYS A 439 -6.16 -9.64 12.81
N TYR A 440 -5.33 -9.72 11.77
CA TYR A 440 -5.21 -8.66 10.78
C TYR A 440 -6.50 -8.43 9.98
N MET A 441 -7.22 -9.50 9.64
CA MET A 441 -8.54 -9.46 9.00
C MET A 441 -9.55 -8.66 9.84
N GLU A 442 -9.48 -8.78 11.17
CA GLU A 442 -10.36 -8.03 12.08
C GLU A 442 -9.94 -6.55 12.15
N ASP A 443 -8.66 -6.30 12.39
CA ASP A 443 -8.12 -4.95 12.59
C ASP A 443 -8.24 -4.06 11.33
N HIS A 444 -8.31 -4.67 10.14
CA HIS A 444 -8.33 -3.97 8.83
C HIS A 444 -9.55 -4.32 7.97
N ARG A 445 -10.68 -4.63 8.61
CA ARG A 445 -11.94 -4.95 7.92
C ARG A 445 -12.30 -3.87 6.89
N GLY A 446 -12.75 -4.30 5.71
CA GLY A 446 -13.12 -3.42 4.59
C GLY A 446 -11.92 -2.83 3.83
N ARG A 447 -10.69 -3.07 4.28
CA ARG A 447 -9.46 -2.52 3.64
C ARG A 447 -8.58 -3.58 2.98
N ILE A 448 -8.89 -4.86 3.15
CA ILE A 448 -8.14 -5.99 2.58
C ILE A 448 -9.08 -7.16 2.29
N GLY A 449 -8.92 -7.79 1.13
CA GLY A 449 -9.49 -9.11 0.84
C GLY A 449 -8.47 -10.21 1.17
N VAL A 450 -8.92 -11.32 1.74
CA VAL A 450 -8.05 -12.50 1.95
C VAL A 450 -8.72 -13.68 1.27
N ILE A 451 -8.05 -14.27 0.31
CA ILE A 451 -8.51 -15.45 -0.41
C ILE A 451 -7.60 -16.62 -0.04
N VAL A 452 -8.18 -17.69 0.49
CA VAL A 452 -7.47 -18.94 0.75
C VAL A 452 -7.87 -19.97 -0.28
N ALA A 453 -6.90 -20.62 -0.92
CA ALA A 453 -7.13 -21.55 -2.01
C ALA A 453 -6.52 -22.93 -1.75
N GLY A 454 -7.11 -23.96 -2.36
CA GLY A 454 -6.55 -25.31 -2.38
C GLY A 454 -7.54 -26.39 -2.83
N TYR A 455 -7.15 -27.65 -2.68
CA TYR A 455 -8.03 -28.79 -2.97
C TYR A 455 -9.25 -28.83 -2.03
N THR A 456 -10.40 -29.24 -2.57
CA THR A 456 -11.69 -29.18 -1.88
C THR A 456 -11.69 -29.87 -0.51
N HIS A 457 -11.17 -31.09 -0.42
CA HIS A 457 -11.11 -31.81 0.86
C HIS A 457 -10.17 -31.15 1.86
N ASN A 458 -8.95 -30.83 1.44
CA ASN A 458 -7.94 -30.23 2.30
C ASN A 458 -8.36 -28.85 2.83
N MET A 459 -9.07 -28.07 2.02
CA MET A 459 -9.62 -26.78 2.44
C MET A 459 -10.75 -26.94 3.44
N GLN A 460 -11.57 -27.98 3.32
CA GLN A 460 -12.58 -28.31 4.32
C GLN A 460 -11.92 -28.62 5.68
N ASP A 461 -10.85 -29.41 5.68
CA ASP A 461 -10.08 -29.71 6.89
C ASP A 461 -9.43 -28.45 7.48
N PHE A 462 -8.85 -27.59 6.62
CA PHE A 462 -8.23 -26.32 7.02
C PHE A 462 -9.23 -25.39 7.70
N ILE A 463 -10.41 -25.17 7.11
CA ILE A 463 -11.42 -24.29 7.70
C ILE A 463 -11.94 -24.84 9.03
N ASN A 464 -12.07 -26.16 9.16
CA ASN A 464 -12.51 -26.81 10.39
C ASN A 464 -11.42 -26.89 11.47
N SER A 465 -10.15 -26.67 11.11
CA SER A 465 -9.03 -26.71 12.06
C SER A 465 -9.08 -25.59 13.10
N ASN A 466 -9.72 -24.45 12.79
CA ASN A 466 -9.80 -23.31 13.69
C ASN A 466 -11.18 -22.61 13.57
N PRO A 467 -11.96 -22.50 14.66
CA PRO A 467 -13.26 -21.82 14.65
C PRO A 467 -13.22 -20.36 14.12
N GLY A 468 -12.09 -19.66 14.30
CA GLY A 468 -11.88 -18.31 13.81
C GLY A 468 -11.75 -18.21 12.29
N LEU A 469 -11.27 -19.27 11.61
CA LEU A 469 -11.28 -19.34 10.15
C LEU A 469 -12.73 -19.46 9.67
N ARG A 470 -13.50 -20.40 10.23
CA ARG A 470 -14.90 -20.62 9.86
C ARG A 470 -15.79 -19.38 10.07
N SER A 471 -15.51 -18.56 11.09
CA SER A 471 -16.31 -17.36 11.35
C SER A 471 -16.00 -16.19 10.41
N ARG A 472 -14.76 -16.07 9.92
CA ARG A 472 -14.33 -14.97 9.04
C ARG A 472 -14.42 -15.29 7.56
N PHE A 473 -14.33 -16.57 7.20
CA PHE A 473 -14.49 -17.05 5.83
C PHE A 473 -15.91 -17.59 5.65
N ASP A 474 -16.83 -16.70 5.29
CA ASP A 474 -18.25 -17.00 5.10
C ASP A 474 -18.61 -17.24 3.62
N LYS A 475 -17.72 -16.92 2.68
CA LYS A 475 -17.91 -17.14 1.24
C LYS A 475 -17.04 -18.28 0.70
N TYR A 476 -17.67 -19.18 -0.06
CA TYR A 476 -17.04 -20.36 -0.65
C TYR A 476 -17.33 -20.40 -2.15
N PHE A 477 -16.29 -20.39 -2.97
CA PHE A 477 -16.39 -20.56 -4.41
C PHE A 477 -15.78 -21.91 -4.82
N PRO A 478 -16.63 -22.91 -5.15
CA PRO A 478 -16.16 -24.12 -5.79
C PRO A 478 -15.81 -23.84 -7.26
N PHE A 479 -14.60 -24.23 -7.64
CA PHE A 479 -14.09 -24.22 -9.00
C PHE A 479 -14.15 -25.65 -9.55
N GLU A 480 -15.22 -25.94 -10.28
CA GLU A 480 -15.47 -27.24 -10.88
C GLU A 480 -14.47 -27.55 -12.00
N ASP A 481 -14.26 -28.84 -12.26
CA ASP A 481 -13.47 -29.27 -13.41
C ASP A 481 -14.16 -28.86 -14.72
N TYR A 482 -13.38 -28.44 -15.71
CA TYR A 482 -13.93 -28.10 -17.01
C TYR A 482 -14.56 -29.31 -17.68
N THR A 483 -15.77 -29.15 -18.20
CA THR A 483 -16.40 -30.17 -19.04
C THR A 483 -15.61 -30.38 -20.34
N PRO A 484 -15.79 -31.50 -21.06
CA PRO A 484 -15.13 -31.73 -22.33
C PRO A 484 -15.30 -30.59 -23.35
N ASP A 485 -16.51 -30.04 -23.44
CA ASP A 485 -16.80 -28.90 -24.32
C ASP A 485 -16.06 -27.65 -23.88
N GLN A 486 -16.00 -27.39 -22.57
CA GLN A 486 -15.25 -26.26 -22.01
C GLN A 486 -13.74 -26.42 -22.23
N MET A 487 -13.19 -27.63 -22.06
CA MET A 487 -11.78 -27.93 -22.36
C MET A 487 -11.46 -27.69 -23.84
N TYR A 488 -12.34 -28.12 -24.73
CA TYR A 488 -12.16 -27.90 -26.16
C TYR A 488 -12.30 -26.41 -26.55
N ALA A 489 -13.21 -25.67 -25.91
CA ALA A 489 -13.32 -24.22 -26.09
C ALA A 489 -12.02 -23.50 -25.67
N ILE A 490 -11.43 -23.90 -24.53
CA ILE A 490 -10.12 -23.39 -24.08
C ILE A 490 -9.03 -23.74 -25.09
N ALA A 491 -9.00 -24.98 -25.59
CA ALA A 491 -8.03 -25.41 -26.60
C ALA A 491 -8.15 -24.57 -27.88
N SER A 492 -9.38 -24.38 -28.37
CA SER A 492 -9.68 -23.59 -29.57
C SER A 492 -9.22 -22.14 -29.44
N ALA A 493 -9.42 -21.53 -28.27
CA ALA A 493 -8.93 -20.18 -27.99
C ALA A 493 -7.40 -20.10 -27.97
N MET A 494 -6.70 -21.15 -27.50
CA MET A 494 -5.24 -21.21 -27.54
C MET A 494 -4.71 -21.40 -28.96
N PHE A 495 -5.31 -22.32 -29.73
CA PHE A 495 -5.00 -22.53 -31.15
C PHE A 495 -5.16 -21.24 -31.98
N GLY A 496 -6.23 -20.48 -31.74
CA GLY A 496 -6.45 -19.20 -32.42
C GLY A 496 -5.37 -18.15 -32.15
N ARG A 497 -4.72 -18.16 -30.99
CA ARG A 497 -3.60 -17.23 -30.66
C ARG A 497 -2.31 -17.59 -31.38
N GLU A 498 -2.11 -18.88 -31.68
CA GLU A 498 -0.98 -19.38 -32.46
C GLU A 498 -1.24 -19.33 -33.98
N ASP A 499 -2.41 -18.80 -34.41
CA ASP A 499 -2.86 -18.78 -35.81
C ASP A 499 -2.83 -20.18 -36.46
N ALA A 500 -3.06 -21.23 -35.67
CA ALA A 500 -2.98 -22.62 -36.07
C ALA A 500 -4.22 -23.39 -35.58
N LEU A 501 -5.22 -23.56 -36.45
CA LEU A 501 -6.51 -24.17 -36.12
C LEU A 501 -6.57 -25.64 -36.53
N PRO A 502 -7.17 -26.52 -35.69
CA PRO A 502 -7.42 -27.91 -36.07
C PRO A 502 -8.47 -28.03 -37.17
N ASP A 503 -8.21 -28.90 -38.14
CA ASP A 503 -9.24 -29.33 -39.10
C ASP A 503 -10.34 -30.15 -38.41
N THR A 504 -11.42 -30.48 -39.12
CA THR A 504 -12.57 -31.19 -38.56
C THR A 504 -12.20 -32.54 -37.95
N THR A 505 -11.23 -33.26 -38.52
CA THR A 505 -10.81 -34.58 -38.04
C THR A 505 -9.95 -34.48 -36.78
N ALA A 506 -8.98 -33.55 -36.77
CA ALA A 506 -8.16 -33.25 -35.60
C ALA A 506 -9.03 -32.72 -34.44
N ALA A 507 -9.97 -31.83 -34.73
CA ALA A 507 -10.93 -31.29 -33.77
C ALA A 507 -11.74 -32.40 -33.10
N SER A 508 -12.35 -33.30 -33.88
CA SER A 508 -13.13 -34.41 -33.36
C SER A 508 -12.28 -35.37 -32.51
N HIS A 509 -11.02 -35.61 -32.89
CA HIS A 509 -10.12 -36.46 -32.12
C HIS A 509 -9.79 -35.84 -30.75
N LEU A 510 -9.46 -34.54 -30.72
CA LEU A 510 -9.19 -33.81 -29.48
C LEU A 510 -10.41 -33.76 -28.54
N GLN A 511 -11.62 -33.57 -29.08
CA GLN A 511 -12.85 -33.61 -28.29
C GLN A 511 -13.07 -34.98 -27.62
N GLN A 512 -12.86 -36.08 -28.35
CA GLN A 512 -12.95 -37.44 -27.79
C GLN A 512 -11.89 -37.66 -26.71
N TYR A 513 -10.67 -37.16 -26.93
CA TYR A 513 -9.60 -37.25 -25.96
C TYR A 513 -9.92 -36.48 -24.67
N PHE A 514 -10.44 -35.25 -24.77
CA PHE A 514 -10.89 -34.48 -23.60
C PHE A 514 -12.07 -35.15 -22.88
N ALA A 515 -13.00 -35.76 -23.60
CA ALA A 515 -14.08 -36.55 -23.01
C ALA A 515 -13.55 -37.75 -22.21
N HIS A 516 -12.55 -38.45 -22.75
CA HIS A 516 -11.87 -39.54 -22.05
C HIS A 516 -11.15 -39.05 -20.79
N LEU A 517 -10.38 -37.96 -20.88
CA LEU A 517 -9.70 -37.37 -19.72
C LEU A 517 -10.68 -36.98 -18.63
N PHE A 518 -11.81 -36.36 -18.98
CA PHE A 518 -12.84 -35.97 -18.03
C PHE A 518 -13.46 -37.18 -17.32
N LYS A 519 -13.74 -38.27 -18.06
CA LYS A 519 -14.32 -39.50 -17.50
C LYS A 519 -13.40 -40.19 -16.51
N HIS A 520 -12.08 -40.15 -16.74
CA HIS A 520 -11.06 -40.82 -15.92
C HIS A 520 -10.30 -39.86 -14.98
N ARG A 521 -10.83 -38.66 -14.74
CA ARG A 521 -10.19 -37.66 -13.89
C ARG A 521 -10.17 -38.09 -12.42
N ASN A 522 -9.18 -37.59 -11.69
CA ASN A 522 -9.06 -37.77 -10.25
C ASN A 522 -8.97 -36.39 -9.55
N GLN A 523 -8.79 -36.39 -8.23
CA GLN A 523 -8.67 -35.17 -7.42
C GLN A 523 -7.43 -34.29 -7.73
N HIS A 524 -6.55 -34.70 -8.64
CA HIS A 524 -5.36 -33.95 -9.06
C HIS A 524 -5.43 -33.60 -10.55
N PHE A 525 -6.62 -33.63 -11.15
CA PHE A 525 -6.80 -33.35 -12.57
C PHE A 525 -6.40 -31.91 -12.93
N GLY A 526 -5.54 -31.76 -13.94
CA GLY A 526 -4.89 -30.48 -14.25
C GLY A 526 -5.73 -29.47 -15.04
N ASN A 527 -6.94 -29.82 -15.50
CA ASN A 527 -7.86 -28.91 -16.19
C ASN A 527 -7.18 -28.10 -17.33
N ALA A 528 -7.25 -26.76 -17.32
CA ALA A 528 -6.66 -25.92 -18.36
C ALA A 528 -5.13 -26.09 -18.47
N ARG A 529 -4.44 -26.56 -17.41
CA ARG A 529 -3.01 -26.92 -17.47
C ARG A 529 -2.80 -28.13 -18.36
N THR A 530 -3.66 -29.15 -18.25
CA THR A 530 -3.66 -30.32 -19.14
C THR A 530 -3.99 -29.91 -20.58
N VAL A 531 -5.01 -29.07 -20.78
CA VAL A 531 -5.38 -28.56 -22.11
C VAL A 531 -4.21 -27.81 -22.75
N ARG A 532 -3.51 -26.95 -21.99
CA ARG A 532 -2.33 -26.23 -22.48
C ARG A 532 -1.21 -27.17 -22.91
N GLN A 533 -0.96 -28.25 -22.17
CA GLN A 533 0.04 -29.26 -22.53
C GLN A 533 -0.33 -29.96 -23.83
N VAL A 534 -1.60 -30.34 -24.00
CA VAL A 534 -2.11 -30.96 -25.23
C VAL A 534 -1.94 -30.01 -26.42
N VAL A 535 -2.37 -28.75 -26.30
CA VAL A 535 -2.23 -27.74 -27.35
C VAL A 535 -0.77 -27.51 -27.73
N ALA A 536 0.12 -27.35 -26.74
CA ALA A 536 1.54 -27.12 -27.00
C ALA A 536 2.18 -28.29 -27.78
N GLU A 537 1.80 -29.52 -27.46
CA GLU A 537 2.30 -30.70 -28.18
C GLU A 537 1.69 -30.79 -29.60
N CYS A 538 0.41 -30.46 -29.80
CA CYS A 538 -0.19 -30.36 -31.14
C CYS A 538 0.57 -29.37 -32.03
N ILE A 539 0.87 -28.16 -31.51
CA ILE A 539 1.62 -27.11 -32.22
C ILE A 539 3.04 -27.58 -32.53
N LYS A 540 3.72 -28.21 -31.57
CA LYS A 540 5.04 -28.80 -31.78
C LYS A 540 5.01 -29.85 -32.89
N ASN A 541 4.02 -30.74 -32.91
CA ASN A 541 3.88 -31.76 -33.94
C ASN A 541 3.64 -31.16 -35.32
N GLN A 542 2.78 -30.12 -35.40
CA GLN A 542 2.56 -29.37 -36.62
C GLN A 542 3.87 -28.72 -37.12
N HIS A 543 4.63 -28.07 -36.24
CA HIS A 543 5.93 -27.47 -36.58
C HIS A 543 6.93 -28.51 -37.06
N LEU A 544 7.00 -29.69 -36.42
CA LEU A 544 7.87 -30.78 -36.86
C LEU A 544 7.47 -31.30 -38.25
N ARG A 545 6.16 -31.49 -38.50
CA ARG A 545 5.64 -31.85 -39.82
C ARG A 545 6.05 -30.82 -40.87
N LEU A 546 5.82 -29.53 -40.62
CA LEU A 546 6.17 -28.45 -41.54
C LEU A 546 7.69 -28.36 -41.76
N ALA A 547 8.50 -28.54 -40.71
CA ALA A 547 9.96 -28.51 -40.79
C ALA A 547 10.53 -29.59 -41.72
N THR A 548 9.88 -30.76 -41.80
CA THR A 548 10.28 -31.84 -42.71
C THR A 548 9.87 -31.62 -44.17
N MET A 549 9.00 -30.65 -44.46
CA MET A 549 8.59 -30.32 -45.83
C MET A 549 9.59 -29.35 -46.50
N PRO A 550 9.84 -29.47 -47.82
CA PRO A 550 10.57 -28.46 -48.59
C PRO A 550 9.93 -27.07 -48.42
N LYS A 551 10.74 -26.01 -48.42
CA LYS A 551 10.28 -24.64 -48.14
C LYS A 551 9.19 -24.20 -49.13
N GLU A 552 9.30 -24.66 -50.38
CA GLU A 552 8.41 -24.35 -51.50
C GLU A 552 7.02 -25.00 -51.33
N ALA A 553 6.92 -26.07 -50.54
CA ALA A 553 5.67 -26.78 -50.26
C ALA A 553 4.90 -26.21 -49.05
N ARG A 554 5.50 -25.30 -48.29
CA ARG A 554 4.89 -24.69 -47.09
C ARG A 554 4.00 -23.51 -47.49
N ASN A 555 2.78 -23.79 -47.93
CA ASN A 555 1.81 -22.74 -48.23
C ASN A 555 1.19 -22.15 -46.94
N PRO A 556 0.63 -20.92 -46.98
CA PRO A 556 0.05 -20.27 -45.80
C PRO A 556 -1.10 -21.04 -45.14
N GLU A 557 -1.89 -21.79 -45.92
CA GLU A 557 -3.03 -22.56 -45.42
C GLU A 557 -2.56 -23.77 -44.57
N LEU A 558 -1.52 -24.48 -45.02
CA LEU A 558 -0.89 -25.57 -44.29
C LEU A 558 -0.24 -25.10 -42.99
N MET A 559 0.36 -23.90 -43.00
CA MET A 559 0.96 -23.31 -41.81
C MET A 559 -0.09 -22.92 -40.76
N LYS A 560 -1.33 -22.69 -41.17
CA LYS A 560 -2.46 -22.35 -40.28
C LYS A 560 -3.33 -23.54 -39.88
N THR A 561 -3.03 -24.75 -40.37
CA THR A 561 -3.88 -25.93 -40.17
C THR A 561 -3.16 -27.03 -39.41
N ILE A 562 -3.77 -27.48 -38.31
CA ILE A 562 -3.38 -28.68 -37.55
C ILE A 562 -4.22 -29.85 -38.08
N ILE A 563 -3.55 -30.87 -38.60
CA ILE A 563 -4.21 -32.04 -39.19
C ILE A 563 -4.23 -33.22 -38.23
N PHE A 564 -5.00 -34.26 -38.53
CA PHE A 564 -5.09 -35.46 -37.70
C PHE A 564 -3.72 -36.05 -37.32
N ASN A 565 -2.75 -36.06 -38.24
CA ASN A 565 -1.40 -36.59 -37.97
C ASN A 565 -0.65 -35.84 -36.86
N ASP A 566 -0.99 -34.58 -36.61
CA ASP A 566 -0.37 -33.75 -35.57
C ASP A 566 -0.95 -34.04 -34.18
N VAL A 567 -2.11 -34.73 -34.12
CA VAL A 567 -2.83 -35.04 -32.87
C VAL A 567 -2.99 -36.53 -32.60
N LYS A 568 -2.58 -37.39 -33.53
CA LYS A 568 -2.81 -38.85 -33.49
C LYS A 568 -2.29 -39.58 -32.26
N GLU A 569 -1.33 -38.98 -31.53
CA GLU A 569 -0.71 -39.60 -30.36
C GLU A 569 -1.58 -39.54 -29.10
N PHE A 570 -2.64 -38.72 -29.11
CA PHE A 570 -3.61 -38.64 -28.01
C PHE A 570 -4.59 -39.81 -28.05
N GLU A 571 -4.03 -41.03 -27.98
CA GLU A 571 -4.77 -42.28 -28.02
C GLU A 571 -5.54 -42.53 -26.72
N ILE A 572 -6.78 -42.98 -26.86
CA ILE A 572 -7.60 -43.50 -25.76
C ILE A 572 -7.12 -44.93 -25.47
N LYS A 573 -6.22 -45.10 -24.50
CA LYS A 573 -5.84 -46.42 -23.99
C LYS A 573 -6.83 -46.84 -22.91
N GLU A 574 -7.49 -47.98 -23.09
CA GLU A 574 -8.28 -48.58 -22.00
C GLU A 574 -7.36 -48.85 -20.81
N ILE A 575 -7.63 -48.19 -19.69
CA ILE A 575 -6.93 -48.44 -18.44
C ILE A 575 -7.45 -49.79 -17.91
N THR A 576 -6.72 -50.87 -18.21
CA THR A 576 -6.89 -52.13 -17.47
C THR A 576 -6.40 -51.90 -16.04
N ASP A 577 -7.29 -52.13 -15.09
CA ASP A 577 -7.11 -51.93 -13.65
C ASP A 577 -5.96 -52.78 -13.09
N THR A 578 -4.72 -52.28 -13.18
CA THR A 578 -3.59 -52.77 -12.39
C THR A 578 -2.63 -51.62 -12.02
N GLY A 579 -2.67 -51.24 -10.74
CA GLY A 579 -1.57 -50.72 -9.92
C GLY A 579 -0.54 -49.74 -10.51
N THR A 580 -0.57 -48.48 -10.04
CA THR A 580 0.57 -47.56 -9.92
C THR A 580 1.60 -47.59 -11.07
N GLY A 581 1.20 -47.12 -12.26
CA GLY A 581 2.12 -46.81 -13.35
C GLY A 581 2.16 -45.30 -13.61
N ARG A 582 3.33 -44.68 -13.49
CA ARG A 582 3.58 -43.32 -14.02
C ARG A 582 3.14 -43.29 -15.49
N ILE A 583 2.36 -42.28 -15.85
CA ILE A 583 2.01 -41.96 -17.24
C ILE A 583 3.33 -41.69 -17.98
N GLY A 584 3.78 -42.67 -18.74
CA GLY A 584 5.10 -42.69 -19.37
C GLY A 584 5.12 -41.91 -20.67
N PHE A 585 5.90 -40.83 -20.69
CA PHE A 585 6.44 -40.24 -21.90
C PHE A 585 7.40 -41.23 -22.57
N ARG A 586 7.36 -41.36 -23.90
CA ARG A 586 8.46 -41.99 -24.64
C ARG A 586 9.71 -41.13 -24.42
N GLN A 587 10.70 -41.66 -23.71
CA GLN A 587 12.07 -41.18 -23.88
C GLN A 587 12.52 -41.58 -25.30
N SER A 588 13.12 -40.60 -25.98
CA SER A 588 13.71 -40.66 -27.33
C SER A 588 14.62 -41.86 -27.54
#